data_AF-A0A970D0G8-F1
#
_entry.id   AF-A0A970D0G8-F1
#
_cell.length_a   1.000
_cell.length_b   1.000
_cell.length_c   1.000
_cell.angle_alpha   90.00
_cell.angle_beta   90.00
_cell.angle_gamma   90.00
#
_symmetry.space_group_name_H-M   'P 1'
#
loop_
_entity.id
_entity.type
_entity.pdbx_description
1 polymer ?
#
loop_
_entity_poly.entity_id
_entity_poly.type
_entity_poly.pdbx_seq_one_letter_code
_entity_poly.pdbx_strand_id
1 'polypeptide(L)'
;MSMNTTVKNPMKVITGEDTRWSYANVWEPKSINGGAPKYSVSLIIPKSDTKTVAKIKAAIEAAYAEGESKLKGNSKSVPPLTAIKTPLRDGDVERPDDPAYANA
;
A
#
# COMPACT_ATOMS: atom_id res chain seq x y z
N MET A 1 25.90 15.78 -22.26
CA MET A 1 24.49 15.72 -21.81
C MET A 1 24.45 14.84 -20.58
N SER A 2 24.15 15.41 -19.41
CA SER A 2 24.03 14.63 -18.18
C SER A 2 22.76 13.78 -18.29
N MET A 3 22.92 12.45 -18.37
CA MET A 3 21.80 11.52 -18.29
C MET A 3 21.24 11.61 -16.88
N ASN A 4 20.13 12.33 -16.70
CA ASN A 4 19.35 12.28 -15.46
C ASN A 4 18.72 10.88 -15.36
N THR A 5 19.49 9.89 -14.91
CA THR A 5 18.96 8.59 -14.50
C THR A 5 18.16 8.79 -13.23
N THR A 6 16.87 9.08 -13.39
CA THR A 6 15.92 9.05 -12.29
C THR A 6 15.91 7.63 -11.76
N VAL A 7 16.53 7.39 -10.60
CA VAL A 7 16.47 6.09 -9.93
C VAL A 7 15.00 5.81 -9.61
N LYS A 8 14.37 4.93 -10.40
CA LYS A 8 13.01 4.46 -10.13
C LYS A 8 13.05 3.60 -8.88
N ASN A 9 12.56 4.12 -7.75
CA ASN A 9 12.33 3.32 -6.56
C ASN A 9 11.21 2.29 -6.87
N PRO A 10 11.51 0.98 -6.87
CA PRO A 10 10.53 -0.06 -7.22
C PRO A 10 9.38 -0.17 -6.23
N MET A 11 9.53 0.35 -5.00
CA MET A 11 8.50 0.35 -3.95
C MET A 11 7.65 1.62 -3.94
N LYS A 12 7.95 2.61 -4.80
CA LYS A 12 7.17 3.85 -4.90
C LYS A 12 6.07 3.70 -5.96
N VAL A 13 4.83 3.93 -5.55
CA VAL A 13 3.67 3.96 -6.45
C VAL A 13 3.03 5.34 -6.41
N ILE A 14 2.63 5.84 -7.58
CA ILE A 14 1.74 6.99 -7.74
C ILE A 14 0.42 6.42 -8.26
N THR A 15 -0.67 6.68 -7.54
CA THR A 15 -2.00 6.17 -7.86
C THR A 15 -2.68 6.97 -8.98
N GLY A 16 -3.75 6.41 -9.56
CA GLY A 16 -4.52 7.08 -10.61
C GLY A 16 -5.37 8.25 -10.09
N GLU A 17 -5.85 9.09 -11.00
CA GLU A 17 -6.62 10.30 -10.70
C GLU A 17 -7.94 10.00 -9.99
N ASP A 18 -8.55 8.85 -10.27
CA ASP A 18 -9.82 8.40 -9.66
C ASP A 18 -9.64 7.78 -8.26
N THR A 19 -8.44 7.88 -7.67
CA THR A 19 -8.20 7.40 -6.29
C THR A 19 -8.92 8.29 -5.29
N ARG A 20 -9.93 7.75 -4.63
CA ARG A 20 -10.69 8.48 -3.61
C ARG A 20 -9.98 8.44 -2.26
N TRP A 21 -9.98 9.57 -1.57
CA TRP A 21 -9.36 9.69 -0.25
C TRP A 21 -10.44 9.61 0.83
N SER A 22 -10.26 8.69 1.77
CA SER A 22 -11.11 8.51 2.95
C SER A 22 -10.29 8.69 4.23
N TYR A 23 -10.92 9.19 5.29
CA TYR A 23 -10.27 9.48 6.58
C TYR A 23 -8.97 10.30 6.44
N ALA A 24 -9.00 11.36 5.63
CA ALA A 24 -7.82 12.15 5.28
C ALA A 24 -7.35 13.07 6.43
N ASN A 25 -6.34 12.63 7.16
CA ASN A 25 -5.60 13.39 8.17
C ASN A 25 -4.31 13.92 7.52
N VAL A 26 -4.44 14.81 6.53
CA VAL A 26 -3.33 15.29 5.69
C VAL A 26 -2.88 16.71 6.03
N TRP A 27 -3.73 17.47 6.70
CA TRP A 27 -3.44 18.84 7.16
C TRP A 27 -2.87 18.85 8.58
N GLU A 28 -3.38 17.96 9.43
CA GLU A 28 -2.95 17.81 10.82
C GLU A 28 -2.84 16.31 11.17
N PRO A 29 -1.82 15.90 11.94
CA PRO A 29 -1.65 14.52 12.34
C PRO A 29 -2.70 14.15 13.40
N LYS A 30 -3.25 12.93 13.29
CA LYS A 30 -4.28 12.44 14.20
C LYS A 30 -3.79 11.20 14.95
N SER A 31 -4.10 11.12 16.24
CA SER A 31 -3.94 9.88 17.00
C SER A 31 -5.06 8.91 16.63
N ILE A 32 -4.69 7.71 16.21
CA ILE A 32 -5.62 6.63 15.91
C ILE A 32 -5.39 5.54 16.97
N ASN A 33 -6.45 5.13 17.66
CA ASN A 33 -6.43 4.11 18.73
C ASN A 33 -5.40 4.39 19.85
N GLY A 34 -5.22 5.66 20.23
CA GLY A 34 -4.28 6.06 21.28
C GLY A 34 -2.80 5.99 20.87
N GLY A 35 -2.49 5.74 19.60
CA GLY A 35 -1.11 5.77 19.09
C GLY A 35 -0.55 7.19 18.94
N ALA A 36 0.75 7.28 18.66
CA ALA A 36 1.39 8.55 18.31
C ALA A 36 0.66 9.23 17.13
N PRO A 37 0.39 10.55 17.18
CA PRO A 37 -0.25 11.27 16.08
C PRO A 37 0.53 11.11 14.77
N LYS A 38 -0.19 10.78 13.68
CA LYS A 38 0.41 10.61 12.34
C LYS A 38 -0.48 11.22 11.28
N TYR A 39 0.14 11.73 10.22
CA TYR A 39 -0.56 11.99 8.96
C TYR A 39 -0.96 10.65 8.34
N SER A 40 -2.19 10.56 7.86
CA SER A 40 -2.75 9.31 7.34
C SER A 40 -3.90 9.57 6.38
N VAL A 41 -4.10 8.63 5.47
CA VAL A 41 -5.25 8.60 4.56
C VAL A 41 -5.51 7.15 4.16
N SER A 42 -6.78 6.80 4.01
CA SER A 42 -7.21 5.55 3.36
C SER A 42 -7.44 5.86 1.89
N LEU A 43 -6.58 5.32 1.02
CA LEU A 43 -6.74 5.43 -0.42
C LEU A 43 -7.65 4.31 -0.93
N ILE A 44 -8.75 4.69 -1.56
CA ILE A 44 -9.72 3.79 -2.17
C ILE A 44 -9.44 3.82 -3.68
N ILE A 45 -8.94 2.69 -4.20
CA ILE A 45 -8.48 2.56 -5.58
C ILE A 45 -9.51 1.72 -6.33
N PRO A 46 -10.17 2.23 -7.37
CA PRO A 46 -11.12 1.43 -8.14
C PRO A 46 -10.47 0.16 -8.69
N LYS A 47 -11.15 -0.98 -8.60
CA LYS A 47 -10.68 -2.26 -9.19
C LYS A 47 -10.47 -2.18 -10.70
N SER A 48 -11.16 -1.23 -11.36
CA SER A 48 -10.98 -0.90 -12.78
C SER A 48 -9.61 -0.27 -13.09
N ASP A 49 -8.95 0.38 -12.12
CA ASP A 49 -7.57 0.88 -12.27
C ASP A 49 -6.56 -0.26 -12.10
N THR A 50 -6.61 -1.18 -13.06
CA THR A 50 -5.74 -2.35 -13.12
C THR A 50 -4.26 -1.98 -13.19
N LYS A 51 -3.94 -0.79 -13.73
CA LYS A 51 -2.56 -0.28 -13.82
C LYS A 51 -2.00 0.05 -12.44
N THR A 52 -2.74 0.80 -11.63
CA THR A 52 -2.31 1.13 -10.26
C THR A 52 -2.28 -0.13 -9.39
N VAL A 53 -3.31 -0.99 -9.47
CA VAL A 53 -3.34 -2.25 -8.72
C VAL A 53 -2.14 -3.14 -9.05
N ALA A 54 -1.79 -3.28 -10.32
CA ALA A 54 -0.60 -4.04 -10.74
C ALA A 54 0.71 -3.45 -10.21
N LYS A 55 0.85 -2.11 -10.24
CA LYS A 55 2.02 -1.42 -9.68
C LYS A 55 2.15 -1.63 -8.17
N ILE A 56 1.04 -1.60 -7.43
CA ILE A 56 1.05 -1.85 -5.98
C ILE A 56 1.47 -3.29 -5.67
N LYS A 57 0.93 -4.27 -6.41
CA LYS A 57 1.35 -5.68 -6.28
C LYS A 57 2.84 -5.85 -6.53
N ALA A 58 3.36 -5.28 -7.61
CA ALA A 58 4.79 -5.31 -7.92
C ALA A 58 5.64 -4.61 -6.85
N ALA A 59 5.18 -3.48 -6.30
CA ALA A 59 5.87 -2.78 -5.22
C ALA A 59 5.91 -3.58 -3.91
N ILE A 60 4.83 -4.33 -3.59
CA ILE A 60 4.78 -5.24 -2.44
C ILE A 60 5.77 -6.38 -2.63
N GLU A 61 5.83 -6.99 -3.82
CA GLU A 61 6.80 -8.04 -4.14
C GLU A 61 8.25 -7.54 -4.04
N ALA A 62 8.52 -6.34 -4.57
CA ALA A 62 9.84 -5.71 -4.46
C ALA A 62 10.23 -5.44 -3.00
N ALA A 63 9.30 -4.93 -2.18
CA ALA A 63 9.53 -4.69 -0.76
C ALA A 63 9.75 -5.99 0.03
N TYR A 64 9.04 -7.05 -0.33
CA TYR A 64 9.24 -8.38 0.25
C TYR A 64 10.64 -8.91 -0.08
N ALA A 65 11.04 -8.88 -1.35
CA ALA A 65 12.36 -9.32 -1.81
C ALA A 65 13.51 -8.55 -1.15
N GLU A 66 13.39 -7.22 -1.05
CA GLU A 66 14.37 -6.39 -0.35
C GLU A 66 14.40 -6.68 1.17
N GLY A 67 13.24 -7.00 1.75
CA GLY A 67 13.05 -7.27 3.17
C GLY A 67 13.37 -8.70 3.64
N GLU A 68 13.67 -9.64 2.74
CA GLU A 68 13.80 -11.07 3.06
C GLU A 68 14.80 -11.33 4.19
N SER A 69 15.94 -10.63 4.19
CA SER A 69 16.96 -10.76 5.24
C SER A 69 16.43 -10.40 6.63
N LYS A 70 15.63 -9.34 6.72
CA LYS A 70 14.98 -8.89 7.96
C LYS A 70 13.84 -9.82 8.37
N LEU A 71 13.05 -10.27 7.40
CA LEU A 71 11.91 -11.18 7.61
C LEU A 71 12.37 -12.58 8.07
N LYS A 72 13.52 -13.04 7.59
CA LYS A 72 14.14 -14.29 8.03
C LYS A 72 14.52 -14.24 9.51
N GLY A 73 15.03 -13.09 9.99
CA GLY A 73 15.55 -12.98 11.36
C GLY A 73 16.55 -14.09 11.66
N ASN A 74 16.30 -14.85 12.73
CA ASN A 74 17.11 -16.04 13.08
C ASN A 74 16.55 -17.36 12.50
N SER A 75 15.44 -17.31 11.76
CA SER A 75 14.82 -18.49 11.15
C SER A 75 15.63 -19.03 9.97
N LYS A 76 15.40 -20.29 9.62
CA LYS A 76 16.01 -20.91 8.42
C LYS A 76 15.32 -20.47 7.13
N SER A 77 14.05 -20.08 7.18
CA SER A 77 13.23 -19.71 6.01
C SER A 77 12.56 -18.35 6.16
N VAL A 78 12.32 -17.67 5.04
CA VAL A 78 11.51 -16.44 4.98
C VAL A 78 10.03 -16.85 5.02
N PRO A 79 9.17 -16.18 5.83
CA PRO A 79 7.74 -16.42 5.81
C PRO A 79 7.14 -16.13 4.43
N PRO A 80 6.19 -16.94 3.92
CA PRO A 80 5.60 -16.68 2.61
C PRO A 80 4.83 -15.36 2.60
N LEU A 81 4.83 -14.65 1.46
CA LEU A 81 4.15 -13.36 1.30
C LEU A 81 2.65 -13.43 1.68
N THR A 82 2.00 -14.56 1.41
CA THR A 82 0.58 -14.80 1.75
C THR A 82 0.31 -14.85 3.25
N ALA A 83 1.31 -15.10 4.09
CA ALA A 83 1.19 -15.07 5.55
C ALA A 83 1.41 -13.66 6.13
N ILE A 84 1.84 -12.69 5.30
CA ILE A 84 2.15 -11.33 5.73
C ILE A 84 0.94 -10.43 5.42
N LYS A 85 0.56 -9.59 6.37
CA LYS A 85 -0.47 -8.56 6.14
C LYS A 85 0.07 -7.52 5.17
N THR A 86 -0.54 -7.44 3.99
CA THR A 86 -0.18 -6.46 2.96
C THR A 86 -1.02 -5.19 3.09
N PRO A 87 -0.55 -4.05 2.54
CA PRO A 87 -1.28 -2.78 2.61
C PRO A 87 -2.48 -2.70 1.64
N LEU A 88 -2.54 -3.55 0.61
CA LEU A 88 -3.63 -3.57 -0.37
C LEU A 88 -4.75 -4.51 0.14
N ARG A 89 -5.93 -3.95 0.42
CA ARG A 89 -7.09 -4.65 0.99
C ARG A 89 -8.25 -4.67 -0.01
N ASP A 90 -9.14 -5.65 0.10
CA ASP A 90 -10.33 -5.74 -0.76
C ASP A 90 -11.53 -5.10 -0.07
N GLY A 91 -12.02 -3.98 -0.61
CA GLY A 91 -13.12 -3.20 -0.05
C GLY A 91 -14.44 -3.96 -0.05
N ASP A 92 -14.72 -4.75 -1.10
CA ASP A 92 -15.96 -5.53 -1.21
C ASP A 92 -16.04 -6.64 -0.13
N VAL A 93 -14.90 -7.22 0.23
CA VAL A 93 -14.82 -8.29 1.24
C VAL A 93 -14.77 -7.74 2.66
N GLU A 94 -14.00 -6.68 2.89
CA GLU A 94 -13.73 -6.19 4.26
C GLU A 94 -14.67 -5.07 4.72
N ARG A 95 -15.37 -4.43 3.79
CA ARG A 95 -16.29 -3.31 4.02
C ARG A 95 -17.56 -3.46 3.15
N PRO A 96 -18.24 -4.62 3.19
CA PRO A 96 -19.40 -4.87 2.31
C PRO A 96 -20.55 -3.89 2.52
N ASP A 97 -20.68 -3.33 3.73
CA ASP A 97 -21.75 -2.41 4.10
C ASP A 97 -21.37 -0.92 3.90
N ASP A 98 -20.18 -0.61 3.39
CA ASP A 98 -19.74 0.76 3.13
C ASP A 98 -19.70 1.03 1.61
N PRO A 99 -20.71 1.74 1.06
CA PRO A 99 -20.77 2.04 -0.37
C PRO A 99 -19.57 2.80 -0.91
N ALA A 100 -18.78 3.47 -0.05
CA ALA A 100 -17.57 4.16 -0.49
C ALA A 100 -16.46 3.19 -0.92
N TYR A 101 -16.49 1.94 -0.43
CA TYR A 101 -15.51 0.90 -0.72
C TYR A 101 -15.97 -0.10 -1.79
N ALA A 102 -17.18 0.06 -2.33
CA ALA A 102 -17.71 -0.81 -3.37
C ALA A 102 -16.85 -0.75 -4.65
N ASN A 103 -16.55 -1.91 -5.23
CA ASN A 103 -15.67 -2.09 -6.39
C ASN A 103 -14.23 -1.53 -6.19
N ALA A 104 -13.71 -1.53 -4.96
CA ALA A 104 -12.36 -1.05 -4.63
C ALA A 104 -11.52 -2.08 -3.87
#